data_AF-A0A147J6I2-F1
#
_entry.id   AF-A0A147J6I2-F1
#
_cell.length_a   1.000
_cell.length_b   1.000
_cell.length_c   1.000
_cell.angle_alpha   90.00
_cell.angle_beta   90.00
_cell.angle_gamma   90.00
#
_symmetry.space_group_name_H-M   'P 1'
#
loop_
_entity.id
_entity.type
_entity.pdbx_description
1 polymer ?
#
loop_
_entity_poly.entity_id
_entity_poly.type
_entity_poly.pdbx_seq_one_letter_code
_entity_poly.pdbx_strand_id
1 'polypeptide(L)' 'MSNVMGKFVAATLVAVAATYTLFIGWLILFTIAFFGIEDFGSDLLGFSVMFVMAISPLPIWRYCLKRAAAWLRGERPRL' A
#
# COMPACT_ATOMS: atom_id res chain seq x y z
N MET A 1 29.95 -4.47 1.54
CA MET A 1 29.09 -3.27 1.34
C MET A 1 27.73 -3.57 0.67
N SER A 2 27.59 -4.61 -0.17
CA SER A 2 26.32 -4.95 -0.85
C SER A 2 25.17 -5.35 0.08
N ASN A 3 25.46 -6.06 1.18
CA ASN A 3 24.44 -6.57 2.10
C ASN A 3 23.72 -5.49 2.93
N VAL A 4 24.37 -4.36 3.23
CA VAL A 4 23.75 -3.28 4.03
C VAL A 4 22.83 -2.44 3.16
N MET A 5 23.29 -2.07 1.95
CA MET A 5 22.50 -1.30 1.00
C MET A 5 21.24 -2.05 0.56
N GLY A 6 21.33 -3.35 0.24
CA GLY A 6 20.17 -4.15 -0.17
C GLY A 6 19.11 -4.27 0.94
N LYS A 7 19.53 -4.45 2.19
CA LYS A 7 18.64 -4.46 3.36
C LYS A 7 17.97 -3.11 3.60
N PHE A 8 18.73 -2.01 3.45
CA PHE A 8 18.19 -0.66 3.60
C PHE A 8 17.11 -0.37 2.54
N VAL A 9 17.39 -0.65 1.27
CA VAL A 9 16.43 -0.47 0.17
C VAL A 9 15.18 -1.33 0.36
N ALA A 10 15.35 -2.59 0.77
CA ALA A 10 14.23 -3.48 1.09
C ALA A 10 13.36 -2.92 2.24
N ALA A 11 14.00 -2.45 3.32
CA ALA A 11 13.30 -1.84 4.44
C ALA A 11 12.54 -0.57 4.03
N THR A 12 13.15 0.29 3.20
CA THR A 12 12.48 1.50 2.68
C THR A 12 11.27 1.15 1.82
N LEU A 13 11.37 0.15 0.93
CA LEU A 13 10.25 -0.27 0.09
C LEU A 13 9.06 -0.80 0.91
N VAL A 14 9.35 -1.57 1.96
CA VAL A 14 8.32 -2.07 2.89
C VAL A 14 7.73 -0.91 3.71
N ALA A 15 8.56 0.00 4.21
CA ALA A 15 8.11 1.17 4.95
C ALA A 15 7.18 2.05 4.10
N VAL A 16 7.55 2.34 2.85
CA VAL A 16 6.70 3.12 1.92
C VAL A 16 5.37 2.42 1.66
N ALA A 17 5.37 1.09 1.44
CA ALA A 17 4.13 0.34 1.26
C ALA A 17 3.24 0.38 2.52
N ALA A 18 3.84 0.26 3.71
CA ALA A 18 3.13 0.36 4.98
C ALA A 18 2.54 1.76 5.21
N THR A 19 3.32 2.82 4.97
CA THR A 19 2.84 4.21 5.07
C THR A 19 1.70 4.48 4.09
N TYR A 20 1.78 3.97 2.87
CA TYR A 20 0.69 4.09 1.89
C TYR A 20 -0.58 3.39 2.37
N THR A 21 -0.48 2.15 2.87
CA THR A 21 -1.64 1.44 3.44
C THR A 21 -2.26 2.19 4.62
N LEU A 22 -1.42 2.75 5.50
CA LEU A 22 -1.88 3.51 6.67
C LEU A 22 -2.59 4.79 6.23
N PHE A 23 -2.07 5.47 5.21
CA PHE A 23 -2.70 6.65 4.62
C PHE A 23 -4.06 6.33 3.97
N ILE A 24 -4.16 5.24 3.21
CA ILE A 24 -5.43 4.78 2.63
C ILE A 24 -6.43 4.39 3.73
N GLY A 25 -5.99 3.67 4.76
CA GLY A 25 -6.83 3.32 5.91
C GLY A 25 -7.34 4.56 6.64
N TRP A 26 -6.49 5.56 6.82
CA TRP A 26 -6.89 6.85 7.38
C TRP A 26 -7.94 7.56 6.51
N LEU A 27 -7.76 7.61 5.20
CA LEU A 27 -8.74 8.21 4.29
C LEU A 27 -10.09 7.49 4.33
N ILE A 28 -10.09 6.16 4.40
CA ILE A 28 -11.30 5.35 4.55
C ILE A 28 -12.02 5.69 5.85
N LEU A 29 -11.31 5.71 6.97
CA LEU A 29 -11.86 6.05 8.28
C LEU A 29 -12.39 7.49 8.31
N PHE A 30 -11.63 8.44 7.76
CA PHE A 30 -12.04 9.84 7.65
C PHE A 30 -13.34 9.96 6.84
N THR A 31 -13.41 9.29 5.71
CA THR A 31 -14.58 9.29 4.83
C THR A 31 -15.81 8.74 5.56
N ILE A 32 -15.66 7.62 6.28
CA ILE A 32 -16.74 7.05 7.09
C ILE A 32 -17.16 8.00 8.22
N ALA A 33 -16.21 8.61 8.91
CA ALA A 33 -16.48 9.51 10.02
C ALA A 33 -17.17 10.81 9.59
N PHE A 34 -16.88 11.29 8.38
CA PHE A 34 -17.39 12.58 7.88
C PHE A 34 -18.75 12.47 7.21
N PHE A 35 -18.97 11.40 6.43
CA PHE A 35 -20.23 11.18 5.70
C PHE A 35 -21.20 10.23 6.43
N GLY A 36 -20.75 9.52 7.47
CA GLY A 36 -21.57 8.56 8.18
C GLY A 36 -21.74 7.24 7.43
N ILE A 37 -22.01 6.16 8.17
CA ILE A 37 -22.16 4.81 7.60
C ILE A 37 -23.49 4.65 6.85
N GLU A 38 -24.53 5.39 7.25
CA GLU A 38 -25.89 5.27 6.71
C GLU A 38 -25.99 5.77 5.26
N ASP A 39 -25.25 6.83 4.91
CA ASP A 39 -25.20 7.33 3.53
C ASP A 39 -24.44 6.37 2.58
N PHE A 40 -23.47 5.61 3.09
CA PHE A 40 -22.72 4.63 2.29
C PHE A 40 -23.45 3.30 2.07
N GLY A 41 -24.33 2.88 2.98
CA GLY A 41 -25.06 1.61 2.88
C GLY A 41 -26.15 1.60 1.81
N SER A 42 -26.65 2.78 1.42
CA SER A 42 -27.69 2.94 0.40
C SER A 42 -27.12 3.22 -0.99
N ASP A 43 -25.89 3.75 -1.08
CA ASP A 43 -25.23 4.07 -2.34
C ASP A 43 -24.18 3.01 -2.73
N LEU A 44 -24.59 2.10 -3.62
CA LEU A 44 -23.75 1.07 -4.26
C LEU A 44 -22.46 1.66 -4.85
N LEU A 45 -22.51 2.89 -5.35
CA LEU A 45 -21.36 3.56 -5.94
C LEU A 45 -20.33 3.91 -4.86
N GLY A 46 -20.77 4.50 -3.74
CA GLY A 46 -19.92 4.79 -2.59
C GLY A 46 -19.21 3.55 -2.05
N PHE A 47 -19.93 2.42 -1.92
CA PHE A 47 -19.34 1.16 -1.47
C PHE A 47 -18.29 0.63 -2.46
N SER A 48 -18.56 0.68 -3.76
CA SER A 48 -17.62 0.20 -4.79
C SER A 48 -16.32 1.02 -4.80
N VAL A 49 -16.40 2.34 -4.63
CA VAL A 49 -15.23 3.23 -4.56
C VAL A 49 -14.39 2.92 -3.32
N MET A 50 -15.05 2.77 -2.15
CA MET A 50 -14.38 2.42 -0.90
C MET A 50 -13.68 1.05 -0.99
N PHE A 51 -14.31 0.08 -1.63
CA PHE A 51 -13.73 -1.24 -1.85
C PHE A 51 -12.49 -1.19 -2.76
N VAL A 52 -12.56 -0.44 -3.87
CA VAL A 52 -11.41 -0.26 -4.78
C VAL A 52 -10.27 0.49 -4.07
N MET A 53 -10.58 1.51 -3.27
CA MET A 53 -9.58 2.21 -2.45
C MET A 53 -8.92 1.26 -1.46
N ALA A 54 -9.69 0.42 -0.76
CA ALA A 54 -9.18 -0.55 0.21
C ALA A 54 -8.26 -1.61 -0.43
N ILE A 55 -8.51 -1.98 -1.69
CA ILE A 55 -7.71 -2.94 -2.46
C ILE A 55 -6.47 -2.31 -3.08
N SER A 56 -6.47 -1.00 -3.31
CA SER A 56 -5.36 -0.27 -3.94
C SER A 56 -3.95 -0.51 -3.35
N PRO A 57 -3.76 -0.82 -2.04
CA PRO A 57 -2.44 -1.11 -1.50
C PRO A 57 -1.89 -2.48 -1.92
N LEU A 58 -2.73 -3.46 -2.27
CA LEU A 58 -2.30 -4.82 -2.65
C LEU A 58 -1.30 -4.86 -3.82
N PRO A 59 -1.54 -4.18 -4.96
CA PRO A 59 -0.56 -4.14 -6.05
C PRO A 59 0.76 -3.47 -5.65
N ILE A 60 0.70 -2.44 -4.80
CA ILE A 60 1.89 -1.73 -4.29
C ILE A 60 2.70 -2.65 -3.38
N TRP A 61 2.05 -3.37 -2.46
CA TRP A 61 2.69 -4.38 -1.63
C TRP A 61 3.34 -5.47 -2.47
N ARG A 62 2.64 -6.00 -3.47
CA ARG A 62 3.18 -7.01 -4.37
C ARG A 62 4.42 -6.51 -5.10
N TYR A 63 4.41 -5.27 -5.58
CA TYR A 63 5.55 -4.63 -6.23
C TYR A 63 6.73 -4.43 -5.26
N CYS A 64 6.50 -3.82 -4.10
CA CYS A 64 7.52 -3.54 -3.09
C CYS A 64 8.15 -4.82 -2.56
N LEU A 65 7.38 -5.86 -2.27
CA LEU A 65 7.89 -7.15 -1.80
C LEU A 65 8.72 -7.86 -2.88
N LYS A 66 8.23 -7.87 -4.13
CA LYS A 66 8.97 -8.48 -5.24
C LYS A 66 10.31 -7.78 -5.47
N ARG A 67 10.33 -6.45 -5.39
CA ARG A 67 11.54 -5.64 -5.56
C ARG A 67 12.47 -5.77 -4.36
N ALA A 68 11.95 -5.76 -3.12
CA ALA A 68 12.73 -6.01 -1.91
C ALA A 68 13.41 -7.39 -1.94
N ALA A 69 12.69 -8.43 -2.37
CA ALA A 69 13.24 -9.77 -2.52
C ALA A 69 14.36 -9.83 -3.58
N ALA A 70 14.20 -9.14 -4.72
CA ALA A 70 15.24 -9.04 -5.74
C ALA A 70 16.52 -8.34 -5.21
N TRP A 71 16.35 -7.25 -4.46
CA TRP A 71 17.47 -6.54 -3.82
C TRP A 71 18.19 -7.40 -2.77
N LEU A 72 17.46 -8.22 -2.01
CA LEU A 72 18.05 -9.17 -1.05
C LEU A 72 18.80 -10.33 -1.74
N ARG A 73 18.35 -10.76 -2.92
CA ARG A 73 19.05 -11.75 -3.76
C ARG A 73 20.27 -11.19 -4.49
N GLY A 74 20.52 -9.89 -4.41
CA GLY A 74 21.60 -9.23 -5.15
C GLY A 74 21.30 -9.04 -6.64
N GLU A 75 20.07 -9.34 -7.07
CA GLU A 75 19.57 -9.09 -8.42
C GLU A 75 19.29 -7.58 -8.54
N ARG A 76 20.31 -6.80 -8.93
CA ARG A 76 20.11 -5.37 -9.21
C ARG A 76 19.20 -5.24 -10.44
N PRO A 77 18.17 -4.37 -10.40
CA PRO A 77 17.39 -4.09 -11.59
C PRO A 77 18.33 -3.53 -12.66
N ARG A 78 18.35 -4.18 -13.83
CA ARG A 78 18.91 -3.58 -15.04
C ARG A 78 17.97 -2.42 -15.37
N LEU A 79 18.47 -1.19 -15.20
CA LEU A 79 17.81 0.04 -15.64
C LEU A 79 17.51 -0.06 -17.14
#